data_AF-A0A7J2S2Z2-F1
#
_entry.id   AF-A0A7J2S2Z2-F1
#
_cell.length_a   1.000
_cell.length_b   1.000
_cell.length_c   1.000
_cell.angle_alpha   90.00
_cell.angle_beta   90.00
_cell.angle_gamma   90.00
#
_symmetry.space_group_name_H-M   'P 1'
#
loop_
_entity.id
_entity.type
_entity.pdbx_description
1 polymer ?
#
loop_
_entity_poly.entity_id
_entity_poly.type
_entity_poly.pdbx_seq_one_letter_code
_entity_poly.pdbx_strand_id
1 'polypeptide(L)'
;MKVTIIYDNTTFRKNLQADWGFSALIQVKGRDILFDTGADGDILLSNMEKLKVNPEEIEDVFISHPHWDHTGGLSSFLQLNNKVKLWIPSYFPEAKNAREVIKENFDLPLPTPVKT
;
A
#
# COMPACT_ATOMS: atom_id res chain seq x y z
N MET A 1 -10.45 -7.35 12.79
CA MET A 1 -9.70 -6.92 11.60
C MET A 1 -10.63 -6.09 10.75
N LYS A 2 -10.16 -4.94 10.24
CA LYS A 2 -10.91 -4.08 9.32
C LYS A 2 -10.02 -3.77 8.14
N VAL A 3 -10.60 -3.77 6.94
CA VAL A 3 -9.91 -3.38 5.70
C VAL A 3 -10.69 -2.23 5.08
N THR A 4 -9.99 -1.18 4.69
CA THR A 4 -10.57 -0.01 4.02
C THR A 4 -9.85 0.19 2.70
N ILE A 5 -10.56 0.09 1.58
CA ILE A 5 -9.99 0.39 0.27
C ILE A 5 -9.81 1.91 0.15
N ILE A 6 -8.58 2.33 -0.12
CA ILE A 6 -8.20 3.74 -0.29
C ILE A 6 -8.12 4.08 -1.78
N TYR A 7 -7.60 3.17 -2.59
CA TYR A 7 -7.34 3.35 -4.01
C TYR A 7 -7.75 2.09 -4.75
N ASP A 8 -8.57 2.26 -5.79
CA ASP A 8 -9.05 1.18 -6.64
C ASP A 8 -9.46 1.77 -8.00
N ASN A 9 -9.45 0.92 -9.03
CA ASN A 9 -9.96 1.20 -10.37
C ASN A 9 -11.41 1.71 -10.36
N THR A 10 -12.17 1.43 -9.31
CA THR A 10 -13.56 1.85 -9.16
C THR A 10 -13.85 2.41 -7.77
N THR A 11 -14.87 3.27 -7.68
CA THR A 11 -15.39 3.71 -6.37
C THR A 11 -16.89 3.91 -6.41
N PHE A 12 -17.57 3.45 -5.36
CA PHE A 12 -18.99 3.74 -5.12
C PHE A 12 -19.18 5.08 -4.40
N ARG A 13 -18.13 5.61 -3.77
CA ARG A 13 -18.19 6.86 -3.02
C ARG A 13 -17.86 8.03 -3.95
N LYS A 14 -18.86 8.87 -4.22
CA LYS A 14 -18.73 10.06 -5.10
C LYS A 14 -17.65 11.06 -4.68
N ASN A 15 -17.24 11.06 -3.42
CA ASN A 15 -16.20 11.97 -2.94
C ASN A 15 -14.78 11.43 -3.15
N LEU A 16 -14.61 10.12 -3.36
CA LEU A 16 -13.31 9.52 -3.65
C LEU A 16 -13.00 9.57 -5.14
N GLN A 17 -11.72 9.58 -5.47
CA GLN A 17 -11.24 9.49 -6.85
C GLN A 17 -10.76 8.07 -7.11
N ALA A 18 -11.30 7.43 -8.16
CA ALA A 18 -10.83 6.15 -8.66
C ALA A 18 -9.80 6.36 -9.76
N ASP A 19 -8.85 5.44 -9.86
CA ASP A 19 -7.84 5.40 -10.91
C ASP A 19 -7.22 3.99 -10.95
N TRP A 20 -6.48 3.66 -12.01
CA TRP A 20 -5.86 2.34 -12.17
C TRP A 20 -4.83 2.08 -11.08
N GLY A 21 -5.06 1.05 -10.25
CA GLY A 21 -4.15 0.65 -9.19
C GLY A 21 -4.86 0.23 -7.91
N PHE A 22 -4.07 -0.04 -6.88
CA PHE A 22 -4.62 -0.55 -5.62
C PHE A 22 -3.92 0.03 -4.40
N SER A 23 -4.71 0.32 -3.35
CA SER A 23 -4.22 0.56 -2.00
C SER A 23 -5.32 0.30 -0.97
N ALA A 24 -4.96 -0.30 0.16
CA ALA A 24 -5.86 -0.52 1.28
C ALA A 24 -5.19 -0.27 2.62
N LEU A 25 -5.94 0.26 3.57
CA LEU A 25 -5.58 0.28 4.98
C LEU A 25 -6.10 -0.98 5.67
N ILE A 26 -5.19 -1.76 6.25
CA ILE A 26 -5.49 -2.95 7.04
C ILE A 26 -5.26 -2.63 8.51
N GLN A 27 -6.32 -2.65 9.30
CA GLN A 27 -6.29 -2.39 10.74
C GLN A 27 -6.48 -3.70 11.50
N VAL A 28 -5.43 -4.15 12.19
CA VAL A 28 -5.40 -5.46 12.86
C VAL A 28 -4.58 -5.41 14.14
N LYS A 29 -5.15 -5.89 15.25
CA LYS A 29 -4.49 -5.97 16.56
C LYS A 29 -3.81 -4.65 17.01
N GLY A 30 -4.44 -3.51 16.72
CA GLY A 30 -3.92 -2.19 17.09
C GLY A 30 -2.74 -1.72 16.24
N ARG A 31 -2.60 -2.26 15.02
CA ARG A 31 -1.58 -1.91 14.04
C ARG A 31 -2.25 -1.57 12.72
N ASP A 32 -1.77 -0.51 12.08
CA ASP A 32 -2.29 0.04 10.84
C ASP A 32 -1.25 -0.16 9.73
N ILE A 33 -1.64 -0.93 8.73
CA ILE A 33 -0.78 -1.33 7.62
C ILE A 33 -1.34 -0.73 6.33
N LEU A 34 -0.53 0.05 5.63
CA LEU A 34 -0.83 0.47 4.26
C LEU A 34 -0.35 -0.61 3.30
N PHE A 35 -1.28 -1.26 2.62
CA PHE A 35 -0.99 -2.25 1.59
C PHE A 35 -1.08 -1.58 0.22
N ASP A 36 0.03 -1.53 -0.52
CA ASP A 36 0.22 -0.80 -1.78
C ASP A 36 -0.13 0.70 -1.69
N THR A 37 0.22 1.46 -2.73
CA THR A 37 0.10 2.93 -2.72
C THR A 37 -0.56 3.50 -3.97
N GLY A 38 -1.18 2.66 -4.80
CA GLY A 38 -1.82 3.09 -6.05
C GLY A 38 -0.82 3.64 -7.08
N ALA A 39 -1.37 4.25 -8.14
CA ALA A 39 -0.58 4.86 -9.21
C ALA A 39 -0.17 6.31 -8.96
N ASP A 40 -0.94 7.06 -8.17
CA ASP A 40 -0.78 8.50 -7.99
C ASP A 40 -0.85 8.89 -6.50
N GLY A 41 0.18 9.61 -6.04
CA GLY A 41 0.28 10.03 -4.64
C GLY A 41 -0.75 11.07 -4.22
N ASP A 42 -1.16 11.98 -5.10
CA ASP A 42 -2.15 13.01 -4.78
C ASP A 42 -3.54 12.38 -4.62
N ILE A 43 -3.87 11.41 -5.49
CA ILE A 43 -5.11 10.63 -5.38
C ILE A 43 -5.11 9.80 -4.08
N LEU A 44 -4.01 9.10 -3.78
CA LEU A 44 -3.86 8.32 -2.55
C LEU A 44 -4.10 9.19 -1.31
N LEU A 45 -3.39 10.31 -1.20
CA LEU A 45 -3.45 11.18 -0.02
C LEU A 45 -4.81 11.90 0.09
N SER A 46 -5.39 12.34 -1.03
CA SER A 46 -6.74 12.94 -1.04
C SER A 46 -7.79 11.92 -0.58
N ASN A 47 -7.70 10.66 -1.02
CA ASN A 47 -8.62 9.62 -0.59
C ASN A 47 -8.45 9.30 0.90
N MET A 48 -7.22 9.24 1.42
CA MET A 48 -6.94 9.07 2.85
C MET A 48 -7.62 10.17 3.68
N GLU A 49 -7.44 11.44 3.30
CA GLU A 49 -8.07 12.59 3.98
C GLU A 49 -9.60 12.43 4.05
N LYS A 50 -10.23 12.12 2.91
CA LYS A 50 -11.69 11.94 2.79
C LYS A 50 -12.22 10.70 3.52
N LEU A 51 -11.36 9.72 3.74
CA LEU A 51 -11.61 8.52 4.55
C LEU A 51 -11.30 8.74 6.04
N LYS A 52 -10.75 9.90 6.41
CA LYS A 52 -10.26 10.22 7.75
C LYS A 52 -9.16 9.25 8.20
N VAL A 53 -8.31 8.85 7.28
CA VAL A 53 -7.09 8.09 7.54
C VAL A 53 -5.95 9.08 7.71
N ASN A 54 -5.26 9.02 8.85
CA ASN A 54 -4.08 9.83 9.12
C ASN A 54 -2.82 9.07 8.65
N PRO A 55 -2.08 9.55 7.63
CA PRO A 55 -0.87 8.88 7.16
C PRO A 55 0.20 8.72 8.25
N GLU A 56 0.24 9.62 9.24
CA GLU A 56 1.25 9.61 10.32
C GLU A 56 1.01 8.51 11.38
N GLU A 57 -0.20 7.92 11.42
CA GLU A 57 -0.55 6.83 12.34
C GLU A 57 -0.18 5.45 11.80
N ILE A 58 0.11 5.35 10.50
CA ILE A 58 0.48 4.08 9.85
C ILE A 58 1.90 3.70 10.28
N GLU A 59 2.08 2.48 10.79
CA GLU A 59 3.38 1.98 11.24
C GLU A 59 4.11 1.17 10.16
N ASP A 60 3.36 0.57 9.24
CA ASP A 60 3.90 -0.33 8.22
C ASP A 60 3.33 -0.05 6.84
N VAL A 61 4.19 -0.09 5.84
CA VAL A 61 3.83 -0.09 4.43
C VAL A 61 4.26 -1.42 3.84
N PHE A 62 3.34 -2.12 3.19
CA PHE A 62 3.61 -3.38 2.51
C PHE A 62 3.37 -3.19 1.01
N ILE A 63 4.37 -3.49 0.19
CA ILE A 63 4.25 -3.46 -1.26
C ILE A 63 4.16 -4.89 -1.78
N SER A 64 3.13 -5.16 -2.57
CA SER A 64 2.90 -6.48 -3.14
C SER A 64 3.90 -6.82 -4.25
N HIS A 65 4.17 -5.88 -5.18
CA HIS A 65 5.08 -6.06 -6.32
C HIS A 65 5.48 -4.71 -6.96
N PRO A 66 6.56 -4.64 -7.77
CA PRO A 66 7.13 -3.39 -8.30
C PRO A 66 6.47 -2.88 -9.58
N HIS A 67 5.13 -2.92 -9.66
CA HIS A 67 4.43 -2.21 -10.74
C HIS A 67 4.03 -0.81 -10.29
N TRP A 68 3.97 0.11 -11.24
CA TRP A 68 3.73 1.54 -11.01
C TRP A 68 2.37 1.81 -10.36
N ASP A 69 1.37 0.98 -10.64
CA ASP A 69 0.00 1.05 -10.12
C ASP A 69 -0.17 0.54 -8.68
N HIS A 70 0.92 0.05 -8.09
CA HIS A 70 1.02 -0.35 -6.69
C HIS A 70 2.02 0.49 -5.89
N THR A 71 2.86 1.27 -6.58
CA THR A 71 4.03 1.95 -5.99
C THR A 71 4.05 3.45 -6.24
N GLY A 72 3.23 3.97 -7.15
CA GLY A 72 3.26 5.35 -7.61
C GLY A 72 3.00 6.36 -6.49
N GLY A 73 2.16 6.04 -5.51
CA GLY A 73 1.94 6.89 -4.34
C GLY A 73 2.99 6.77 -3.22
N LEU A 74 3.98 5.86 -3.33
CA LEU A 74 4.90 5.56 -2.23
C LEU A 74 5.78 6.76 -1.86
N SER A 75 6.30 7.47 -2.86
CA SER A 75 7.15 8.65 -2.62
C SER A 75 6.38 9.76 -1.88
N SER A 76 5.17 10.08 -2.33
CA SER A 76 4.33 11.11 -1.69
C SER A 76 3.93 10.71 -0.27
N PHE A 77 3.61 9.43 -0.05
CA PHE A 77 3.36 8.91 1.30
C PHE A 77 4.57 9.05 2.22
N LEU A 78 5.77 8.63 1.77
CA LEU A 78 6.99 8.68 2.58
C LEU A 78 7.47 10.12 2.86
N GLN A 79 7.09 11.10 2.04
CA GLN A 79 7.34 12.51 2.35
C GLN A 79 6.55 12.99 3.57
N LEU A 80 5.37 12.42 3.82
CA LEU A 80 4.56 12.72 5.01
C LEU A 80 4.95 11.83 6.20
N ASN A 81 5.14 10.54 5.99
CA ASN A 81 5.50 9.59 7.04
C ASN A 81 6.65 8.68 6.61
N ASN A 82 7.87 9.09 6.95
CA ASN A 82 9.09 8.29 6.75
C ASN A 82 9.44 7.42 7.97
N LYS A 83 8.60 7.35 9.01
CA LYS A 83 8.89 6.59 10.25
C LYS A 83 8.47 5.12 10.17
N VAL A 84 7.89 4.72 9.03
CA VAL A 84 7.33 3.39 8.78
C VAL A 84 8.39 2.30 8.60
N LYS A 85 7.98 1.06 8.83
CA LYS A 85 8.66 -0.12 8.27
C LYS A 85 8.11 -0.39 6.87
N LEU A 86 8.99 -0.39 5.87
CA LEU A 86 8.64 -0.66 4.48
C LEU A 86 8.98 -2.12 4.15
N TRP A 87 7.96 -2.93 3.94
CA TRP A 87 8.06 -4.32 3.52
C TRP A 87 7.92 -4.39 2.01
N ILE A 88 8.94 -4.91 1.34
CA ILE A 88 9.01 -5.01 -0.12
C ILE A 88 9.48 -6.40 -0.55
N PRO A 89 9.13 -6.86 -1.76
CA PRO A 89 9.66 -8.10 -2.29
C PRO A 89 11.18 -8.04 -2.43
N SER A 90 11.86 -9.17 -2.31
CA SER A 90 13.31 -9.31 -2.47
C SER A 90 13.83 -8.73 -3.79
N TYR A 91 13.03 -8.91 -4.86
CA TYR A 91 13.28 -8.42 -6.22
C TYR A 91 12.83 -6.99 -6.48
N PHE A 92 12.31 -6.29 -5.47
CA PHE A 92 11.92 -4.89 -5.59
C PHE A 92 13.17 -4.00 -5.76
N PRO A 93 13.15 -3.02 -6.68
CA PRO A 93 14.23 -2.02 -6.83
C PRO A 93 14.56 -1.33 -5.50
N GLU A 94 15.73 -0.71 -5.38
CA GLU A 94 16.11 -0.03 -4.12
C GLU A 94 15.07 1.05 -3.74
N ALA A 95 14.45 0.91 -2.56
CA ALA A 95 13.57 1.92 -1.97
C ALA A 95 14.34 2.69 -0.88
N LYS A 96 14.14 4.02 -0.83
CA LYS A 96 14.79 4.92 0.13
C LYS A 96 13.73 5.70 0.90
N ASN A 97 14.14 6.39 1.96
CA ASN A 97 13.31 7.33 2.72
C ASN A 97 12.19 6.69 3.59
N ALA A 98 12.43 5.45 4.06
CA ALA A 98 11.69 4.85 5.17
C ALA A 98 12.66 4.57 6.33
N ARG A 99 12.15 4.51 7.56
CA ARG A 99 12.95 4.23 8.77
C ARG A 99 13.65 2.89 8.69
N GLU A 100 12.95 1.88 8.19
CA GLU A 100 13.44 0.53 8.05
C GLU A 100 12.88 -0.05 6.74
N VAL A 101 13.74 -0.69 5.94
CA VAL A 101 13.33 -1.37 4.71
C VAL A 101 13.63 -2.86 4.87
N ILE A 102 12.58 -3.68 4.82
CA ILE A 102 12.64 -5.12 4.98
C ILE A 102 12.33 -5.76 3.63
N LYS A 103 13.28 -6.55 3.12
CA LYS A 103 13.14 -7.29 1.87
C LYS A 103 12.84 -8.75 2.17
N GLU A 104 11.69 -9.23 1.72
CA GLU A 104 11.26 -10.62 1.95
C GLU A 104 11.02 -11.35 0.62
N ASN A 105 11.31 -12.64 0.59
CA ASN A 105 10.99 -13.46 -0.58
C ASN A 105 9.57 -14.01 -0.42
N PHE A 106 8.60 -13.36 -1.07
CA PHE A 106 7.18 -13.74 -0.99
C PHE A 106 6.80 -14.89 -1.93
N ASP A 107 7.77 -15.71 -2.36
CA ASP A 107 7.52 -16.96 -3.10
C ASP A 107 6.72 -17.92 -2.21
N LEU A 108 5.41 -17.68 -2.13
CA LEU A 108 4.45 -18.70 -1.75
C LEU A 108 4.60 -19.79 -2.82
N PRO A 109 4.87 -21.06 -2.47
CA PRO A 109 4.86 -22.11 -3.46
C PRO A 109 3.51 -22.04 -4.17
N LEU A 110 3.52 -21.79 -5.47
CA LEU A 110 2.31 -21.84 -6.28
C LEU A 110 1.64 -23.18 -5.94
N PRO A 111 0.35 -23.20 -5.57
CA PRO A 111 -0.33 -24.46 -5.32
C PRO A 111 -0.10 -25.33 -6.55
N THR A 112 0.51 -26.50 -6.34
CA THR A 112 0.80 -27.44 -7.40
C THR A 112 -0.50 -27.67 -8.15
N PRO A 113 -0.54 -27.55 -9.50
CA PRO A 113 -1.78 -27.76 -10.23
C PRO A 113 -2.38 -29.10 -9.81
N VAL A 114 -3.58 -29.06 -9.23
CA VAL A 114 -4.33 -30.28 -8.97
C VAL A 114 -4.63 -30.85 -10.35
N LYS A 115 -3.98 -31.95 -10.71
CA LYS A 115 -4.32 -32.70 -11.91
C LYS A 115 -5.77 -33.18 -11.73
N THR A 116 -6.68 -32.55 -12.47
CA THR A 116 -8.06 -33.03 -12.68
C THR A 116 -8.05 -34.29 -13.51
#